data_AF-A0A2J0L0S1-F1
#
_entry.id   AF-A0A2J0L0S1-F1
#
_cell.length_a   1.000
_cell.length_b   1.000
_cell.length_c   1.000
_cell.angle_alpha   90.00
_cell.angle_beta   90.00
_cell.angle_gamma   90.00
#
_symmetry.space_group_name_H-M   'P 1'
#
loop_
_entity.id
_entity.type
_entity.pdbx_description
1 polymer ?
#
loop_
_entity_poly.entity_id
_entity_poly.type
_entity_poly.pdbx_seq_one_letter_code
_entity_poly.pdbx_strand_id
1 'polypeptide(L)'
;MKTGVSYFARSRLKHMQEDMEEIKRNNCNFVVHTFSEQDLEFYKGTIQKLVEISKIAGLEVWLDPWGVGGVFGGESYSQFVSKNLDARQISAEGNSIPAACFNNDKFRSFMQKWIDAAVEIGANNIFWDEPHFYIFEENVEEKIGTTKWSCRCDSCAALFKKKYGYEIPKEMNKDIQDFKEFSVANFIEQMSSYAAKSNVKNSFCFLPLEGHVGGIRNWSAIAKIRTLDIIGTDPYWPTSRSVTEKEVALRVSSFSKKIKALSDEFKKEAQIWILNFRIKNGTENNVRLAVETAYKEGIRNIAAWSFYGTEMMTSLASDDPLLVWKTLGDAYKEAASREEVQKMRQ
;
A
#
# COMPACT_ATOMS: atom_id res chain seq x y z
N MET A 1 -11.09 16.60 -7.30
CA MET A 1 -10.63 15.21 -7.22
C MET A 1 -9.16 15.18 -6.85
N LYS A 2 -8.75 14.25 -5.99
CA LYS A 2 -7.34 13.89 -5.78
C LYS A 2 -7.08 12.60 -6.56
N THR A 3 -6.11 12.61 -7.46
CA THR A 3 -5.85 11.53 -8.41
C THR A 3 -4.35 11.31 -8.54
N GLY A 4 -3.92 10.05 -8.55
CA GLY A 4 -2.50 9.76 -8.54
C GLY A 4 -2.17 8.39 -9.09
N VAL A 5 -0.88 8.16 -9.26
CA VAL A 5 -0.36 6.90 -9.77
C VAL A 5 0.94 6.57 -9.08
N SER A 6 1.22 5.28 -8.92
CA SER A 6 2.55 4.84 -8.54
C SER A 6 3.53 4.92 -9.72
N TYR A 7 4.79 5.18 -9.40
CA TYR A 7 5.87 5.30 -10.36
C TYR A 7 7.12 4.58 -9.82
N PHE A 8 7.63 3.66 -10.64
CA PHE A 8 8.91 2.99 -10.37
C PHE A 8 10.05 3.85 -10.92
N ALA A 9 11.00 4.22 -10.06
CA ALA A 9 12.13 5.05 -10.46
C ALA A 9 12.93 4.40 -11.60
N ARG A 10 13.14 5.15 -12.70
CA ARG A 10 13.96 4.74 -13.84
C ARG A 10 15.45 5.05 -13.59
N SER A 11 16.37 4.49 -14.37
CA SER A 11 17.81 4.78 -14.20
C SER A 11 18.28 6.11 -14.82
N ARG A 12 17.41 6.85 -15.54
CA ARG A 12 17.78 8.10 -16.23
C ARG A 12 16.83 9.26 -15.90
N LEU A 13 17.40 10.34 -15.34
CA LEU A 13 16.67 11.54 -14.91
C LEU A 13 15.90 12.24 -16.03
N LYS A 14 16.43 12.27 -17.26
CA LYS A 14 15.75 12.92 -18.41
C LYS A 14 14.34 12.35 -18.63
N HIS A 15 14.22 11.03 -18.61
CA HIS A 15 12.93 10.37 -18.79
C HIS A 15 12.00 10.57 -17.60
N MET A 16 12.54 10.67 -16.39
CA MET A 16 11.70 10.99 -15.22
C MET A 16 11.00 12.34 -15.36
N GLN A 17 11.66 13.36 -15.92
CA GLN A 17 11.02 14.65 -16.15
C GLN A 17 9.86 14.53 -17.16
N GLU A 18 10.13 13.90 -18.30
CA GLU A 18 9.11 13.64 -19.34
C GLU A 18 7.92 12.83 -18.78
N ASP A 19 8.21 11.83 -17.94
CA ASP A 19 7.22 10.98 -17.27
C ASP A 19 6.39 11.77 -16.26
N MET A 20 6.98 12.65 -15.44
CA MET A 20 6.22 13.45 -14.47
C MET A 20 5.29 14.45 -15.17
N GLU A 21 5.75 15.05 -16.27
CA GLU A 21 4.89 15.89 -17.11
C GLU A 21 3.75 15.08 -17.74
N GLU A 22 4.01 13.84 -18.15
CA GLU A 22 3.00 12.93 -18.67
C GLU A 22 1.97 12.53 -17.61
N ILE A 23 2.41 12.18 -16.40
CA ILE A 23 1.53 11.93 -15.24
C ILE A 23 0.63 13.13 -15.00
N LYS A 24 1.18 14.34 -15.05
CA LYS A 24 0.41 15.57 -14.89
C LYS A 24 -0.61 15.78 -16.02
N ARG A 25 -0.21 15.57 -17.28
CA ARG A 25 -1.11 15.64 -18.45
C ARG A 25 -2.24 14.60 -18.37
N ASN A 26 -1.98 13.45 -17.76
CA ASN A 26 -2.96 12.38 -17.56
C ASN A 26 -3.86 12.59 -16.33
N ASN A 27 -4.05 13.86 -15.92
CA ASN A 27 -4.96 14.28 -14.85
C ASN A 27 -4.60 13.74 -13.46
N CYS A 28 -3.34 13.46 -13.18
CA CYS A 28 -2.85 13.19 -11.83
C CYS A 28 -2.40 14.50 -11.15
N ASN A 29 -2.57 14.56 -9.83
CA ASN A 29 -2.08 15.64 -8.98
C ASN A 29 -1.16 15.17 -7.85
N PHE A 30 -0.97 13.85 -7.70
CA PHE A 30 0.10 13.30 -6.89
C PHE A 30 0.73 12.06 -7.55
N VAL A 31 1.93 11.74 -7.13
CA VAL A 31 2.68 10.55 -7.57
C VAL A 31 3.23 9.84 -6.34
N VAL A 32 3.22 8.51 -6.38
CA VAL A 32 3.79 7.67 -5.33
C VAL A 32 5.05 7.01 -5.86
N HIS A 33 6.20 7.39 -5.31
CA HIS A 33 7.47 6.77 -5.67
C HIS A 33 7.79 5.63 -4.72
N THR A 34 8.16 4.49 -5.30
CA THR A 34 8.78 3.41 -4.53
C THR A 34 10.09 3.89 -3.94
N PHE A 35 10.28 3.69 -2.63
CA PHE A 35 11.52 3.97 -1.93
C PHE A 35 11.93 2.73 -1.13
N SER A 36 12.53 1.78 -1.83
CA SER A 36 12.94 0.49 -1.29
C SER A 36 14.20 0.58 -0.43
N GLU A 37 14.61 -0.53 0.17
CA GLU A 37 15.88 -0.61 0.89
C GLU A 37 17.10 -0.39 -0.02
N GLN A 38 17.03 -0.84 -1.28
CA GLN A 38 18.07 -0.61 -2.27
C GLN A 38 18.19 0.88 -2.58
N ASP A 39 17.04 1.57 -2.69
CA ASP A 39 17.03 3.01 -2.93
C ASP A 39 17.63 3.76 -1.75
N LEU A 40 17.28 3.38 -0.53
CA LEU A 40 17.86 3.97 0.68
C LEU A 40 19.39 3.78 0.75
N GLU A 41 19.90 2.59 0.41
CA GLU A 41 21.33 2.27 0.52
C GLU A 41 22.15 2.90 -0.61
N PHE A 42 21.66 2.87 -1.85
CA PHE A 42 22.47 3.20 -3.03
C PHE A 42 21.96 4.38 -3.86
N TYR A 43 20.67 4.69 -3.82
CA TYR A 43 20.05 5.64 -4.75
C TYR A 43 19.31 6.81 -4.08
N LYS A 44 19.52 7.05 -2.77
CA LYS A 44 18.84 8.12 -2.02
C LYS A 44 18.93 9.48 -2.73
N GLY A 45 20.12 9.86 -3.20
CA GLY A 45 20.32 11.11 -3.93
C GLY A 45 19.64 11.15 -5.31
N THR A 46 19.44 10.01 -5.96
CA THR A 46 18.65 9.92 -7.20
C THR A 46 17.17 10.06 -6.91
N ILE A 47 16.66 9.40 -5.87
CA ILE A 47 15.26 9.56 -5.44
C ILE A 47 14.98 10.99 -5.00
N GLN A 48 15.90 11.66 -4.31
CA GLN A 48 15.77 13.08 -3.98
C GLN A 48 15.56 13.95 -5.23
N LYS A 49 16.36 13.76 -6.28
CA LYS A 49 16.18 14.47 -7.56
C LYS A 49 14.84 14.14 -8.21
N LEU A 50 14.38 12.88 -8.13
CA LEU A 50 13.06 12.49 -8.63
C LEU A 50 11.94 13.22 -7.86
N VAL A 51 12.02 13.30 -6.53
CA VAL A 51 11.08 14.06 -5.69
C VAL A 51 11.05 15.54 -6.12
N GLU A 52 12.22 16.15 -6.34
CA GLU A 52 12.32 17.53 -6.82
C GLU A 52 11.67 17.72 -8.20
N ILE A 53 11.95 16.83 -9.16
CA ILE A 53 11.35 16.84 -10.50
C ILE A 53 9.82 16.73 -10.42
N SER A 54 9.29 15.80 -9.60
CA SER A 54 7.85 15.65 -9.42
C SER A 54 7.19 16.90 -8.85
N LYS A 55 7.83 17.55 -7.88
CA LYS A 55 7.34 18.82 -7.31
C LYS A 55 7.36 19.95 -8.33
N ILE A 56 8.41 20.05 -9.16
CA ILE A 56 8.51 21.03 -10.25
C ILE A 56 7.36 20.83 -11.26
N ALA A 57 7.00 19.57 -11.55
CA ALA A 57 5.85 19.23 -12.39
C ALA A 57 4.48 19.54 -11.72
N GLY A 58 4.46 20.01 -10.47
CA GLY A 58 3.25 20.35 -9.74
C GLY A 58 2.47 19.13 -9.24
N LEU A 59 3.19 18.06 -8.86
CA LEU A 59 2.65 16.86 -8.22
C LEU A 59 3.00 16.86 -6.72
N GLU A 60 2.04 16.50 -5.88
CA GLU A 60 2.31 16.09 -4.50
C GLU A 60 3.07 14.75 -4.52
N VAL A 61 4.08 14.59 -3.67
CA VAL A 61 4.99 13.42 -3.72
C VAL A 61 4.81 12.54 -2.50
N TRP A 62 4.49 11.28 -2.72
CA TRP A 62 4.35 10.27 -1.67
C TRP A 62 5.50 9.27 -1.80
N LEU A 63 5.97 8.76 -0.66
CA LEU A 63 6.98 7.69 -0.64
C LEU A 63 6.41 6.43 0.00
N ASP A 64 6.67 5.32 -0.68
CA ASP A 64 6.21 3.98 -0.34
C ASP A 64 7.41 3.13 0.10
N PRO A 65 7.39 2.48 1.29
CA PRO A 65 8.42 1.56 1.76
C PRO A 65 8.34 0.21 1.01
N TRP A 66 8.40 0.26 -0.32
CA TRP A 66 8.12 -0.83 -1.25
C TRP A 66 9.01 -2.06 -0.99
N GLY A 67 8.40 -3.16 -0.57
CA GLY A 67 9.06 -4.42 -0.18
C GLY A 67 9.94 -4.36 1.07
N VAL A 68 9.98 -3.23 1.79
CA VAL A 68 10.88 -3.03 2.94
C VAL A 68 10.57 -4.05 4.05
N GLY A 69 11.60 -4.72 4.55
CA GLY A 69 11.49 -5.77 5.55
C GLY A 69 10.70 -7.00 5.11
N GLY A 70 10.24 -7.09 3.85
CA GLY A 70 9.33 -8.15 3.40
C GLY A 70 7.97 -8.13 4.12
N VAL A 71 7.51 -6.95 4.56
CA VAL A 71 6.25 -6.77 5.31
C VAL A 71 5.35 -5.65 4.76
N PHE A 72 5.76 -5.00 3.67
CA PHE A 72 4.96 -4.03 2.91
C PHE A 72 4.74 -4.57 1.50
N GLY A 73 3.75 -4.02 0.79
CA GLY A 73 3.48 -4.34 -0.61
C GLY A 73 4.72 -4.19 -1.51
N GLY A 74 4.83 -5.06 -2.52
CA GLY A 74 5.81 -4.90 -3.59
C GLY A 74 6.72 -6.09 -3.94
N GLU A 75 7.31 -5.99 -5.13
CA GLU A 75 8.19 -6.99 -5.75
C GLU A 75 9.69 -6.73 -5.49
N SER A 76 10.03 -5.88 -4.51
CA SER A 76 11.41 -5.64 -4.11
C SER A 76 11.89 -6.64 -3.05
N TYR A 77 13.16 -7.04 -3.15
CA TYR A 77 13.78 -7.90 -2.14
C TYR A 77 14.23 -7.09 -0.92
N SER A 78 14.05 -7.66 0.28
CA SER A 78 14.57 -7.08 1.52
C SER A 78 15.98 -7.60 1.84
N GLN A 79 16.94 -6.67 1.85
CA GLN A 79 18.29 -6.90 2.32
C GLN A 79 18.36 -6.87 3.86
N PHE A 80 17.48 -6.10 4.52
CA PHE A 80 17.36 -6.00 5.98
C PHE A 80 17.19 -7.39 6.58
N VAL A 81 16.23 -8.18 6.08
CA VAL A 81 16.01 -9.54 6.59
C VAL A 81 17.21 -10.44 6.25
N SER A 82 17.89 -10.22 5.13
CA SER A 82 19.11 -10.97 4.77
C SER A 82 20.28 -10.71 5.74
N LYS A 83 20.45 -9.47 6.19
CA LYS A 83 21.51 -9.05 7.12
C LYS A 83 21.15 -9.26 8.61
N ASN A 84 19.86 -9.33 8.96
CA ASN A 84 19.39 -9.38 10.35
C ASN A 84 18.51 -10.62 10.59
N LEU A 85 19.13 -11.81 10.63
CA LEU A 85 18.42 -13.08 10.85
C LEU A 85 17.65 -13.11 12.18
N ASP A 86 18.16 -12.42 13.20
CA ASP A 86 17.57 -12.31 14.53
C ASP A 86 16.39 -11.32 14.61
N ALA A 87 16.20 -10.50 13.58
CA ALA A 87 15.06 -9.59 13.46
C ALA A 87 13.93 -10.17 12.60
N ARG A 88 14.09 -11.39 12.08
CA ARG A 88 13.09 -12.07 11.25
C ARG A 88 11.89 -12.56 12.04
N GLN A 89 10.80 -12.76 11.32
CA GLN A 89 9.67 -13.52 11.81
C GLN A 89 10.06 -14.99 11.96
N ILE A 90 9.53 -15.64 12.99
CA ILE A 90 9.67 -17.09 13.22
C ILE A 90 8.29 -17.73 13.09
N SER A 91 8.17 -18.79 12.30
CA SER A 91 6.90 -19.50 12.10
C SER A 91 6.44 -20.22 13.36
N ALA A 92 5.20 -20.71 13.36
CA ALA A 92 4.64 -21.54 14.42
C ALA A 92 5.54 -22.75 14.77
N GLU A 93 6.17 -23.32 13.75
CA GLU A 93 7.07 -24.48 13.81
C GLU A 93 8.51 -24.15 14.21
N GLY A 94 8.85 -22.86 14.32
CA GLY A 94 10.20 -22.41 14.70
C GLY A 94 11.12 -22.09 13.51
N ASN A 95 10.60 -22.05 12.28
CA ASN A 95 11.40 -21.74 11.10
C ASN A 95 11.59 -20.23 10.93
N SER A 96 12.79 -19.82 10.52
CA SER A 96 13.06 -18.42 10.15
C SER A 96 12.40 -18.06 8.83
N ILE A 97 11.64 -16.96 8.81
CA ILE A 97 10.86 -16.49 7.67
C ILE A 97 11.53 -15.23 7.09
N PRO A 98 11.60 -15.06 5.75
CA PRO A 98 12.24 -13.91 5.11
C PRO A 98 11.40 -12.62 5.19
N ALA A 99 10.86 -12.32 6.37
CA ALA A 99 10.10 -11.11 6.68
C ALA A 99 10.50 -10.60 8.06
N ALA A 100 10.53 -9.30 8.28
CA ALA A 100 10.93 -8.67 9.52
C ALA A 100 9.81 -8.77 10.57
N CYS A 101 10.17 -8.86 11.84
CA CYS A 101 9.20 -8.81 12.92
C CYS A 101 8.86 -7.36 13.29
N PHE A 102 7.57 -6.99 13.22
CA PHE A 102 7.07 -5.67 13.65
C PHE A 102 7.42 -5.33 15.10
N ASN A 103 7.61 -6.31 15.97
CA ASN A 103 7.91 -6.10 17.39
C ASN A 103 9.41 -6.09 17.70
N ASN A 104 10.28 -6.30 16.70
CA ASN A 104 11.72 -6.29 16.91
C ASN A 104 12.29 -4.87 16.78
N ASP A 105 13.09 -4.46 17.78
CA ASP A 105 13.62 -3.09 17.86
C ASP A 105 14.59 -2.74 16.73
N LYS A 106 15.32 -3.72 16.16
CA LYS A 106 16.19 -3.47 15.01
C LYS A 106 15.37 -3.03 13.80
N PHE A 107 14.23 -3.67 13.56
CA PHE A 107 13.36 -3.30 12.45
C PHE A 107 12.68 -1.95 12.68
N ARG A 108 12.18 -1.69 13.90
CA ARG A 108 11.62 -0.38 14.26
C ARG A 108 12.65 0.75 14.10
N SER A 109 13.89 0.52 14.52
CA SER A 109 14.99 1.49 14.36
C SER A 109 15.36 1.69 12.89
N PHE A 110 15.34 0.63 12.09
CA PHE A 110 15.55 0.73 10.64
C PHE A 110 14.47 1.56 9.96
N MET A 111 13.21 1.35 10.33
CA MET A 111 12.08 2.11 9.78
C MET A 111 12.09 3.57 10.20
N GLN A 112 12.56 3.91 11.40
CA GLN A 112 12.82 5.31 11.77
C GLN A 112 13.86 5.96 10.85
N LYS A 113 14.96 5.27 10.54
CA LYS A 113 15.97 5.77 9.59
C LYS A 113 15.39 5.94 8.18
N TRP A 114 14.53 5.01 7.76
CA TRP A 114 13.83 5.11 6.48
C TRP A 114 12.91 6.34 6.46
N ILE A 115 12.15 6.59 7.53
CA ILE A 115 11.28 7.77 7.68
C ILE A 115 12.12 9.06 7.66
N ASP A 116 13.23 9.11 8.41
CA ASP A 116 14.13 10.27 8.42
C ASP A 116 14.61 10.57 6.99
N ALA A 117 15.01 9.55 6.23
CA ALA A 117 15.42 9.70 4.85
C ALA A 117 14.28 10.17 3.94
N ALA A 118 13.08 9.60 4.09
CA ALA A 118 11.89 9.98 3.33
C ALA A 118 11.51 11.45 3.55
N VAL A 119 11.57 11.91 4.81
CA VAL A 119 11.34 13.31 5.19
C VAL A 119 12.44 14.21 4.61
N GLU A 120 13.71 13.83 4.77
CA GLU A 120 14.87 14.60 4.31
C GLU A 120 14.82 14.85 2.79
N ILE A 121 14.48 13.82 2.00
CA ILE A 121 14.37 13.97 0.55
C ILE A 121 13.07 14.68 0.11
N GLY A 122 12.17 14.96 1.05
CA GLY A 122 11.05 15.86 0.87
C GLY A 122 9.71 15.22 0.56
N ALA A 123 9.40 14.03 1.09
CA ALA A 123 8.06 13.46 0.98
C ALA A 123 6.97 14.42 1.52
N ASN A 124 5.83 14.50 0.83
CA ASN A 124 4.62 15.15 1.35
C ASN A 124 3.75 14.18 2.16
N ASN A 125 3.85 12.89 1.86
CA ASN A 125 3.12 11.81 2.52
C ASN A 125 3.97 10.54 2.57
N ILE A 126 3.88 9.79 3.66
CA ILE A 126 4.36 8.42 3.75
C ILE A 126 3.18 7.47 3.53
N PHE A 127 3.29 6.65 2.49
CA PHE A 127 2.28 5.67 2.14
C PHE A 127 2.63 4.31 2.74
N TRP A 128 1.96 3.94 3.82
CA TRP A 128 2.09 2.63 4.46
C TRP A 128 1.33 1.60 3.61
N ASP A 129 2.04 1.02 2.65
CA ASP A 129 1.47 0.08 1.68
C ASP A 129 1.36 -1.32 2.26
N GLU A 130 0.11 -1.73 2.53
CA GLU A 130 -0.26 -3.08 2.94
C GLU A 130 0.60 -3.71 4.07
N PRO A 131 0.84 -3.07 5.22
CA PRO A 131 1.67 -3.67 6.26
C PRO A 131 1.10 -5.01 6.78
N HIS A 132 1.84 -6.10 6.64
CA HIS A 132 1.36 -7.45 6.95
C HIS A 132 2.43 -8.39 7.55
N PHE A 133 1.97 -9.36 8.34
CA PHE A 133 2.77 -10.54 8.66
C PHE A 133 2.90 -11.43 7.44
N TYR A 134 3.99 -12.18 7.34
CA TYR A 134 4.27 -13.04 6.20
C TYR A 134 3.06 -13.89 5.82
N ILE A 135 2.65 -13.78 4.55
CA ILE A 135 1.54 -14.53 3.97
C ILE A 135 2.15 -15.76 3.31
N PHE A 136 1.86 -16.92 3.87
CA PHE A 136 2.25 -18.20 3.27
C PHE A 136 1.41 -18.43 2.00
N GLU A 137 2.01 -18.99 0.95
CA GLU A 137 1.33 -19.24 -0.33
C GLU A 137 0.04 -20.03 -0.16
N GLU A 138 0.02 -20.99 0.77
CA GLU A 138 -1.15 -21.80 1.05
C GLU A 138 -2.32 -20.97 1.61
N ASN A 139 -2.05 -19.81 2.21
CA ASN A 139 -3.05 -18.90 2.78
C ASN A 139 -3.68 -17.97 1.74
N VAL A 140 -3.13 -17.87 0.51
CA VAL A 140 -3.58 -16.91 -0.52
C VAL A 140 -4.90 -17.34 -1.18
N GLU A 141 -5.19 -18.65 -1.25
CA GLU A 141 -6.39 -19.17 -1.92
C GLU A 141 -7.58 -19.41 -0.99
N GLU A 142 -7.57 -18.89 0.25
CA GLU A 142 -8.58 -19.21 1.28
C GLU A 142 -8.87 -20.72 1.37
N LYS A 143 -7.85 -21.56 1.15
CA LYS A 143 -7.99 -23.00 1.33
C LYS A 143 -8.31 -23.24 2.81
N ILE A 144 -9.58 -23.54 3.06
CA ILE A 144 -10.15 -23.83 4.37
C ILE A 144 -9.22 -24.79 5.10
N GLY A 145 -8.61 -24.34 6.20
CA GLY A 145 -7.77 -25.16 7.08
C GLY A 145 -6.27 -24.85 7.09
N THR A 146 -5.77 -23.79 6.45
CA THR A 146 -4.36 -23.45 6.57
C THR A 146 -4.00 -22.90 7.96
N THR A 147 -3.08 -23.58 8.64
CA THR A 147 -2.63 -23.25 10.00
C THR A 147 -1.29 -22.54 10.03
N LYS A 148 -0.62 -22.34 8.89
CA LYS A 148 0.72 -21.73 8.89
C LYS A 148 0.64 -20.25 9.23
N TRP A 149 1.38 -19.87 10.27
CA TRP A 149 1.46 -18.48 10.69
C TRP A 149 2.82 -18.15 11.31
N SER A 150 3.11 -16.85 11.28
CA SER A 150 4.16 -16.18 12.03
C SER A 150 3.53 -14.99 12.78
N CYS A 151 4.10 -14.47 13.86
CA CYS A 151 5.47 -14.62 14.33
C CYS A 151 5.55 -15.09 15.80
N ARG A 152 6.43 -16.05 16.09
CA ARG A 152 6.78 -16.54 17.44
C ARG A 152 8.23 -16.24 17.85
N CYS A 153 8.88 -15.23 17.25
CA CYS A 153 10.23 -14.83 17.67
C CYS A 153 10.25 -14.33 19.11
N ASP A 154 11.44 -14.21 19.71
CA ASP A 154 11.60 -13.81 21.12
C ASP A 154 10.89 -12.49 21.46
N SER A 155 10.96 -11.49 20.56
CA SER A 155 10.25 -10.22 20.74
C SER A 155 8.73 -10.39 20.80
N CYS A 156 8.17 -11.21 19.91
CA CYS A 156 6.74 -11.52 19.91
C CYS A 156 6.34 -12.37 21.12
N ALA A 157 7.13 -13.39 21.47
CA ALA A 157 6.85 -14.26 22.61
C ALA A 157 6.85 -13.48 23.93
N ALA A 158 7.84 -12.60 24.14
CA ALA A 158 7.92 -11.75 25.32
C ALA A 158 6.74 -10.78 25.41
N LEU A 159 6.39 -10.11 24.31
CA LEU A 159 5.28 -9.15 24.28
C LEU A 159 3.92 -9.85 24.44
N PHE A 160 3.74 -11.02 23.85
CA PHE A 160 2.54 -11.85 24.00
C PHE A 160 2.37 -12.28 25.46
N LYS A 161 3.42 -12.85 26.08
CA LYS A 161 3.39 -13.27 27.48
C LYS A 161 3.10 -12.11 28.42
N LYS A 162 3.66 -10.93 28.17
CA LYS A 162 3.35 -9.71 28.93
C LYS A 162 1.86 -9.32 28.80
N LYS A 163 1.25 -9.51 27.64
CA LYS A 163 -0.14 -9.09 27.36
C LYS A 163 -1.18 -10.09 27.88
N TYR A 164 -0.93 -11.39 27.73
CA TYR A 164 -1.92 -12.44 28.03
C TYR A 164 -1.56 -13.31 29.24
N GLY A 165 -0.34 -13.22 29.77
CA GLY A 165 0.10 -13.94 30.97
C GLY A 165 0.55 -15.39 30.73
N TYR A 166 0.61 -15.85 29.48
CA TYR A 166 1.03 -17.22 29.14
C TYR A 166 1.91 -17.26 27.87
N GLU A 167 2.60 -18.38 27.65
CA GLU A 167 3.49 -18.56 26.49
C GLU A 167 2.72 -18.59 25.17
N ILE A 168 3.31 -18.03 24.11
CA ILE A 168 2.67 -17.98 22.79
C ILE A 168 2.45 -19.41 22.23
N PRO A 169 1.19 -19.85 22.03
CA PRO A 169 0.89 -21.20 21.55
C PRO A 169 1.47 -21.49 20.17
N LYS A 170 1.56 -22.77 19.81
CA LYS A 170 1.86 -23.21 18.44
C LYS A 170 0.62 -23.06 17.54
N GLU A 171 -0.52 -23.52 18.04
CA GLU A 171 -1.79 -23.48 17.30
C GLU A 171 -2.38 -22.08 17.31
N MET A 172 -2.87 -21.63 16.14
CA MET A 172 -3.56 -20.35 15.99
C MET A 172 -4.80 -20.32 16.89
N ASN A 173 -4.92 -19.28 17.71
CA ASN A 173 -6.10 -19.00 18.53
C ASN A 173 -6.51 -17.53 18.44
N LYS A 174 -7.62 -17.16 19.09
CA LYS A 174 -8.13 -15.78 19.07
C LYS A 174 -7.11 -14.78 19.64
N ASP A 175 -6.42 -15.12 20.73
CA ASP A 175 -5.43 -14.23 21.36
C ASP A 175 -4.24 -13.94 20.44
N ILE A 176 -3.79 -14.92 19.64
CA ILE A 176 -2.76 -14.74 18.62
C ILE A 176 -3.28 -13.82 17.51
N GLN A 177 -4.52 -14.00 17.05
CA GLN A 177 -5.11 -13.13 16.03
C GLN A 177 -5.23 -11.68 16.53
N ASP A 178 -5.71 -11.48 17.76
CA ASP A 178 -5.81 -10.18 18.44
C ASP A 178 -4.39 -9.59 18.68
N PHE A 179 -3.39 -10.42 18.97
CA PHE A 179 -1.99 -10.02 19.15
C PHE A 179 -1.34 -9.54 17.85
N LYS A 180 -1.56 -10.25 16.74
CA LYS A 180 -1.03 -9.86 15.42
C LYS A 180 -1.59 -8.51 15.02
N GLU A 181 -2.90 -8.32 15.15
CA GLU A 181 -3.54 -7.03 14.87
C GLU A 181 -2.98 -5.92 15.75
N PHE A 182 -2.84 -6.17 17.06
CA PHE A 182 -2.19 -5.24 17.98
C PHE A 182 -0.75 -4.91 17.57
N SER A 183 0.02 -5.89 17.12
CA SER A 183 1.43 -5.70 16.74
C SER A 183 1.59 -4.78 15.54
N VAL A 184 0.75 -4.97 14.50
CA VAL A 184 0.76 -4.08 13.33
C VAL A 184 0.24 -2.70 13.70
N ALA A 185 -0.88 -2.61 14.41
CA ALA A 185 -1.44 -1.32 14.85
C ALA A 185 -0.43 -0.51 15.69
N ASN A 186 0.22 -1.15 16.67
CA ASN A 186 1.24 -0.53 17.51
C ASN A 186 2.50 -0.13 16.72
N PHE A 187 2.89 -0.92 15.72
CA PHE A 187 3.97 -0.53 14.81
C PHE A 187 3.61 0.73 14.01
N ILE A 188 2.44 0.74 13.38
CA ILE A 188 1.99 1.86 12.54
C ILE A 188 1.74 3.11 13.37
N GLU A 189 1.15 2.98 14.56
CA GLU A 189 0.97 4.12 15.46
C GLU A 189 2.32 4.73 15.84
N GLN A 190 3.32 3.92 16.18
CA GLN A 190 4.66 4.42 16.50
C GLN A 190 5.34 5.09 15.28
N MET A 191 5.34 4.43 14.13
CA MET A 191 6.02 4.94 12.92
C MET A 191 5.34 6.20 12.37
N SER A 192 4.01 6.20 12.26
CA SER A 192 3.27 7.38 11.80
C SER A 192 3.35 8.54 12.80
N SER A 193 3.37 8.28 14.11
CA SER A 193 3.61 9.33 15.12
C SER A 193 5.02 9.89 15.06
N TYR A 194 6.00 9.05 14.74
CA TYR A 194 7.37 9.50 14.53
C TYR A 194 7.45 10.41 13.28
N ALA A 195 6.88 9.98 12.16
CA ALA A 195 6.82 10.75 10.92
C ALA A 195 6.07 12.08 11.09
N ALA A 196 4.92 12.08 11.77
CA ALA A 196 4.09 13.27 11.96
C ALA A 196 4.80 14.44 12.67
N LYS A 197 5.88 14.17 13.45
CA LYS A 197 6.72 15.23 14.05
C LYS A 197 7.37 16.14 13.01
N SER A 198 7.54 15.65 11.78
CA SER A 198 8.11 16.38 10.66
C SER A 198 7.05 16.98 9.73
N ASN A 199 5.78 17.03 10.15
CA ASN A 199 4.63 17.54 9.37
C ASN A 199 4.41 16.85 8.01
N VAL A 200 4.87 15.60 7.86
CA VAL A 200 4.51 14.75 6.72
C VAL A 200 3.17 14.08 6.99
N LYS A 201 2.34 13.94 5.95
CA LYS A 201 1.10 13.15 6.06
C LYS A 201 1.41 11.66 6.16
N ASN A 202 0.43 10.89 6.63
CA ASN A 202 0.48 9.44 6.60
C ASN A 202 -0.78 8.88 5.93
N SER A 203 -0.61 8.03 4.92
CA SER A 203 -1.66 7.22 4.32
C SER A 203 -1.46 5.75 4.61
N PHE A 204 -2.55 4.99 4.78
CA PHE A 204 -2.49 3.55 5.00
C PHE A 204 -3.33 2.80 3.98
N CYS A 205 -2.74 1.81 3.29
CA CYS A 205 -3.47 0.87 2.45
C CYS A 205 -3.75 -0.43 3.20
N PHE A 206 -5.01 -0.81 3.31
CA PHE A 206 -5.39 -2.13 3.78
C PHE A 206 -5.31 -3.14 2.65
N LEU A 207 -4.70 -4.30 2.92
CA LEU A 207 -4.88 -5.49 2.09
C LEU A 207 -6.37 -5.78 1.90
N PRO A 208 -6.84 -6.06 0.67
CA PRO A 208 -8.25 -6.24 0.33
C PRO A 208 -8.69 -7.68 0.60
N LEU A 209 -8.21 -8.24 1.72
CA LEU A 209 -8.44 -9.60 2.19
C LEU A 209 -9.39 -9.57 3.39
N GLU A 210 -10.31 -10.53 3.44
CA GLU A 210 -11.14 -10.76 4.61
C GLU A 210 -10.52 -11.85 5.51
N GLY A 211 -10.82 -11.82 6.80
CA GLY A 211 -10.27 -12.81 7.75
C GLY A 211 -8.89 -12.46 8.29
N HIS A 212 -8.18 -13.47 8.83
CA HIS A 212 -6.96 -13.30 9.64
C HIS A 212 -5.65 -13.28 8.83
N VAL A 213 -5.74 -13.39 7.51
CA VAL A 213 -4.60 -13.36 6.59
C VAL A 213 -3.95 -11.96 6.64
N GLY A 214 -2.62 -11.91 6.65
CA GLY A 214 -1.85 -10.64 6.74
C GLY A 214 -1.84 -9.99 8.14
N GLY A 215 -2.76 -10.35 9.05
CA GLY A 215 -2.70 -9.99 10.47
C GLY A 215 -3.55 -8.80 10.91
N ILE A 216 -4.33 -8.19 10.03
CA ILE A 216 -5.32 -7.14 10.38
C ILE A 216 -6.71 -7.64 9.98
N ARG A 217 -7.60 -7.89 10.96
CA ARG A 217 -9.00 -8.28 10.69
C ARG A 217 -9.93 -7.10 10.79
N ASN A 218 -9.75 -6.29 11.83
CA ASN A 218 -10.55 -5.14 12.13
C ASN A 218 -9.83 -3.87 11.66
N TRP A 219 -10.24 -3.35 10.51
CA TRP A 219 -9.65 -2.13 9.95
C TRP A 219 -9.85 -0.90 10.86
N SER A 220 -10.88 -0.89 11.72
CA SER A 220 -11.08 0.18 12.72
C SER A 220 -9.94 0.26 13.73
N ALA A 221 -9.21 -0.84 13.98
CA ALA A 221 -8.04 -0.84 14.86
C ALA A 221 -6.91 0.06 14.33
N ILE A 222 -6.79 0.18 13.01
CA ILE A 222 -5.83 1.05 12.32
C ILE A 222 -6.46 2.42 12.04
N ALA A 223 -7.70 2.48 11.54
CA ALA A 223 -8.34 3.73 11.14
C ALA A 223 -8.47 4.74 12.28
N LYS A 224 -8.55 4.28 13.54
CA LYS A 224 -8.57 5.15 14.73
C LYS A 224 -7.23 5.83 15.06
N ILE A 225 -6.12 5.39 14.46
CA ILE A 225 -4.79 5.97 14.73
C ILE A 225 -4.82 7.44 14.31
N ARG A 226 -4.52 8.33 15.26
CA ARG A 226 -4.74 9.78 15.09
C ARG A 226 -3.84 10.39 14.02
N THR A 227 -2.63 9.86 13.88
CA THR A 227 -1.57 10.34 12.99
C THR A 227 -1.69 9.83 11.56
N LEU A 228 -2.69 8.99 11.25
CA LEU A 228 -3.07 8.66 9.88
C LEU A 228 -4.04 9.71 9.35
N ASP A 229 -3.77 10.26 8.17
CA ASP A 229 -4.61 11.27 7.51
C ASP A 229 -5.55 10.63 6.49
N ILE A 230 -5.05 9.60 5.80
CA ILE A 230 -5.73 8.95 4.68
C ILE A 230 -5.78 7.44 4.96
N ILE A 231 -6.92 6.83 4.69
CA ILE A 231 -7.08 5.37 4.69
C ILE A 231 -7.64 4.91 3.36
N GLY A 232 -7.12 3.79 2.87
CA GLY A 232 -7.57 3.22 1.61
C GLY A 232 -7.36 1.72 1.55
N THR A 233 -7.78 1.16 0.44
CA THR A 233 -7.55 -0.24 0.06
C THR A 233 -7.51 -0.30 -1.46
N ASP A 234 -7.10 -1.44 -1.97
CA ASP A 234 -6.78 -1.71 -3.36
C ASP A 234 -7.60 -2.92 -3.84
N PRO A 235 -8.89 -2.74 -4.15
CA PRO A 235 -9.80 -3.84 -4.48
C PRO A 235 -9.56 -4.44 -5.88
N TYR A 236 -8.31 -4.82 -6.18
CA TYR A 236 -7.86 -5.41 -7.41
C TYR A 236 -8.63 -6.69 -7.69
N TRP A 237 -9.16 -6.82 -8.90
CA TRP A 237 -9.84 -8.02 -9.34
C TRP A 237 -8.81 -9.09 -9.76
N PRO A 238 -9.17 -10.38 -9.71
CA PRO A 238 -8.28 -11.45 -10.13
C PRO A 238 -7.78 -11.27 -11.57
N THR A 239 -6.47 -11.40 -11.77
CA THR A 239 -5.83 -11.35 -13.10
C THR A 239 -5.49 -12.73 -13.65
N SER A 240 -5.62 -13.78 -12.83
CA SER A 240 -5.34 -15.18 -13.18
C SER A 240 -6.48 -15.86 -13.95
N ARG A 241 -7.65 -15.22 -14.01
CA ARG A 241 -8.83 -15.70 -14.74
C ARG A 241 -9.58 -14.53 -15.35
N SER A 242 -10.46 -14.82 -16.30
CA SER A 242 -11.41 -13.84 -16.81
C SER A 242 -12.37 -13.41 -15.70
N VAL A 243 -12.69 -12.11 -15.68
CA VAL A 243 -13.66 -11.49 -14.79
C VAL A 243 -14.66 -10.70 -15.62
N THR A 244 -15.91 -10.68 -15.18
CA THR A 244 -16.95 -9.85 -15.78
C THR A 244 -16.88 -8.41 -15.24
N GLU A 245 -17.37 -7.45 -16.01
CA GLU A 245 -17.54 -6.06 -15.55
C GLU A 245 -18.35 -5.97 -14.24
N LYS A 246 -19.36 -6.84 -14.10
CA LYS A 246 -20.18 -6.93 -12.89
C LYS A 246 -19.34 -7.35 -11.67
N GLU A 247 -18.44 -8.33 -11.81
CA GLU A 247 -17.53 -8.73 -10.73
C GLU A 247 -16.60 -7.58 -10.33
N VAL A 248 -16.03 -6.87 -11.30
CA VAL A 248 -15.17 -5.70 -11.06
C VAL A 248 -15.94 -4.62 -10.30
N ALA A 249 -17.12 -4.22 -10.79
CA ALA A 249 -17.94 -3.19 -10.17
C ALA A 249 -18.39 -3.58 -8.75
N LEU A 250 -18.81 -4.84 -8.54
CA LEU A 250 -19.23 -5.31 -7.22
C LEU A 250 -18.09 -5.27 -6.21
N ARG A 251 -16.89 -5.74 -6.60
CA ARG A 251 -15.72 -5.73 -5.74
C ARG A 251 -15.28 -4.31 -5.39
N VAL A 252 -15.17 -3.43 -6.39
CA VAL A 252 -14.78 -2.04 -6.15
C VAL A 252 -15.83 -1.31 -5.30
N SER A 253 -17.13 -1.51 -5.57
CA SER A 253 -18.21 -0.89 -4.78
C SER A 253 -18.20 -1.34 -3.32
N SER A 254 -18.03 -2.64 -3.04
CA SER A 254 -18.07 -3.16 -1.66
C SER A 254 -16.93 -2.58 -0.81
N PHE A 255 -15.70 -2.59 -1.32
CA PHE A 255 -14.55 -2.03 -0.62
C PHE A 255 -14.58 -0.50 -0.54
N SER A 256 -15.10 0.19 -1.57
CA SER A 256 -15.31 1.65 -1.53
C SER A 256 -16.28 2.05 -0.42
N LYS A 257 -17.41 1.34 -0.28
CA LYS A 257 -18.37 1.58 0.81
C LYS A 257 -17.74 1.33 2.18
N LYS A 258 -16.96 0.26 2.33
CA LYS A 258 -16.26 -0.06 3.58
C LYS A 258 -15.26 1.04 3.97
N ILE A 259 -14.43 1.48 3.02
CA ILE A 259 -13.48 2.59 3.24
C ILE A 259 -14.22 3.90 3.54
N LYS A 260 -15.30 4.20 2.82
CA LYS A 260 -16.11 5.41 3.07
C LYS A 260 -16.72 5.42 4.47
N ALA A 261 -17.25 4.29 4.93
CA ALA A 261 -17.80 4.16 6.29
C ALA A 261 -16.74 4.40 7.37
N LEU A 262 -15.54 3.80 7.24
CA LEU A 262 -14.43 4.03 8.17
C LEU A 262 -13.93 5.48 8.11
N SER A 263 -13.87 6.05 6.91
CA SER A 263 -13.49 7.44 6.68
C SER A 263 -14.44 8.40 7.41
N ASP A 264 -15.76 8.17 7.33
CA ASP A 264 -16.76 8.98 8.01
C ASP A 264 -16.70 8.81 9.54
N GLU A 265 -16.56 7.57 10.02
CA GLU A 265 -16.47 7.25 11.45
C GLU A 265 -15.24 7.90 12.10
N PHE A 266 -14.06 7.75 11.48
CA PHE A 266 -12.79 8.19 12.05
C PHE A 266 -12.29 9.53 11.49
N LYS A 267 -13.10 10.20 10.66
CA LYS A 267 -12.80 11.49 10.02
C LYS A 267 -11.47 11.48 9.26
N LYS A 268 -11.29 10.45 8.42
CA LYS A 268 -10.11 10.27 7.56
C LYS A 268 -10.45 10.57 6.12
N GLU A 269 -9.46 10.91 5.30
CA GLU A 269 -9.66 10.96 3.85
C GLU A 269 -9.76 9.52 3.30
N ALA A 270 -10.80 9.25 2.50
CA ALA A 270 -11.07 7.95 1.91
C ALA A 270 -10.35 7.80 0.56
N GLN A 271 -9.56 6.72 0.39
CA GLN A 271 -8.82 6.43 -0.84
C GLN A 271 -9.12 5.05 -1.41
N ILE A 272 -9.15 4.93 -2.74
CA ILE A 272 -9.19 3.63 -3.44
C ILE A 272 -8.08 3.56 -4.48
N TRP A 273 -7.38 2.43 -4.52
CA TRP A 273 -6.38 2.11 -5.53
C TRP A 273 -6.97 1.20 -6.61
N ILE A 274 -6.78 1.58 -7.86
CA ILE A 274 -7.30 0.89 -9.03
C ILE A 274 -6.21 0.02 -9.65
N LEU A 275 -6.57 -1.22 -10.01
CA LEU A 275 -5.69 -2.11 -10.73
C LEU A 275 -5.41 -1.53 -12.12
N ASN A 276 -4.14 -1.29 -12.40
CA ASN A 276 -3.64 -0.73 -13.64
C ASN A 276 -2.35 -1.47 -14.07
N PHE A 277 -2.33 -2.77 -13.82
CA PHE A 277 -1.29 -3.72 -14.19
C PHE A 277 -1.92 -5.08 -14.52
N ARG A 278 -1.24 -5.93 -15.29
CA ARG A 278 -1.75 -7.23 -15.77
C ARG A 278 -3.14 -7.16 -16.40
N ILE A 279 -3.49 -6.00 -16.98
CA ILE A 279 -4.76 -5.84 -17.67
C ILE A 279 -4.68 -6.59 -18.99
N LYS A 280 -5.69 -7.43 -19.25
CA LYS A 280 -5.75 -8.26 -20.44
C LYS A 280 -6.30 -7.50 -21.63
N ASN A 281 -5.78 -7.79 -22.82
CA ASN A 281 -6.24 -7.17 -24.04
C ASN A 281 -7.77 -7.30 -24.18
N GLY A 282 -8.44 -6.19 -24.44
CA GLY A 282 -9.91 -6.11 -24.57
C GLY A 282 -10.65 -5.96 -23.23
N THR A 283 -9.93 -5.81 -22.11
CA THR A 283 -10.52 -5.59 -20.78
C THR A 283 -10.12 -4.26 -20.14
N GLU A 284 -9.47 -3.37 -20.88
CA GLU A 284 -8.96 -2.07 -20.41
C GLU A 284 -10.07 -1.19 -19.84
N ASN A 285 -11.28 -1.33 -20.39
CA ASN A 285 -12.44 -0.58 -19.91
C ASN A 285 -12.83 -0.90 -18.45
N ASN A 286 -12.36 -2.03 -17.89
CA ASN A 286 -12.50 -2.33 -16.46
C ASN A 286 -11.79 -1.28 -15.57
N VAL A 287 -10.69 -0.68 -16.04
CA VAL A 287 -9.99 0.41 -15.34
C VAL A 287 -10.92 1.61 -15.19
N ARG A 288 -11.56 2.03 -16.29
CA ARG A 288 -12.55 3.11 -16.28
C ARG A 288 -13.72 2.78 -15.38
N LEU A 289 -14.30 1.59 -15.51
CA LEU A 289 -15.42 1.13 -14.69
C LEU A 289 -15.08 1.19 -13.19
N ALA A 290 -13.87 0.77 -12.80
CA ALA A 290 -13.42 0.79 -11.43
C ALA A 290 -13.31 2.23 -10.88
N VAL A 291 -12.70 3.16 -11.63
CA VAL A 291 -12.64 4.59 -11.27
C VAL A 291 -14.04 5.17 -11.10
N GLU A 292 -14.93 4.92 -12.06
CA GLU A 292 -16.30 5.41 -12.00
C GLU A 292 -17.07 4.85 -10.79
N THR A 293 -16.85 3.57 -10.48
CA THR A 293 -17.50 2.89 -9.36
C THR A 293 -17.05 3.51 -8.05
N ALA A 294 -15.74 3.65 -7.81
CA ALA A 294 -15.22 4.29 -6.60
C ALA A 294 -15.75 5.73 -6.46
N TYR A 295 -15.77 6.51 -7.55
CA TYR A 295 -16.33 7.86 -7.55
C TYR A 295 -17.81 7.90 -7.15
N LYS A 296 -18.64 7.01 -7.71
CA LYS A 296 -20.08 6.90 -7.41
C LYS A 296 -20.34 6.57 -5.93
N GLU A 297 -19.44 5.82 -5.29
CA GLU A 297 -19.50 5.50 -3.86
C GLU A 297 -18.96 6.61 -2.94
N GLY A 298 -18.67 7.79 -3.48
CA GLY A 298 -18.27 8.96 -2.71
C GLY A 298 -16.78 9.07 -2.45
N ILE A 299 -15.95 8.23 -3.08
CA ILE A 299 -14.49 8.35 -3.00
C ILE A 299 -14.02 9.52 -3.86
N ARG A 300 -13.13 10.35 -3.32
CA ARG A 300 -12.60 11.55 -3.98
C ARG A 300 -11.08 11.59 -4.08
N ASN A 301 -10.40 10.62 -3.46
CA ASN A 301 -8.99 10.31 -3.67
C ASN A 301 -8.88 8.94 -4.34
N ILE A 302 -8.50 8.89 -5.61
CA ILE A 302 -8.42 7.66 -6.39
C ILE A 302 -7.01 7.57 -6.99
N ALA A 303 -6.29 6.51 -6.66
CA ALA A 303 -4.97 6.23 -7.19
C ALA A 303 -4.97 4.98 -8.06
N ALA A 304 -3.88 4.73 -8.79
CA ALA A 304 -3.71 3.51 -9.56
C ALA A 304 -2.28 2.97 -9.45
N TRP A 305 -2.17 1.64 -9.44
CA TRP A 305 -0.91 0.92 -9.61
C TRP A 305 -0.93 0.27 -11.00
N SER A 306 -0.14 0.68 -11.99
CA SER A 306 0.89 1.73 -11.95
C SER A 306 0.98 2.54 -13.25
N PHE A 307 1.91 3.51 -13.30
CA PHE A 307 2.23 4.29 -14.49
C PHE A 307 2.47 3.39 -15.72
N TYR A 308 1.89 3.78 -16.87
CA TYR A 308 1.94 3.02 -18.12
C TYR A 308 1.66 1.53 -17.97
N GLY A 309 0.59 1.13 -17.27
CA GLY A 309 0.17 -0.28 -17.26
C GLY A 309 1.22 -1.24 -16.69
N THR A 310 2.20 -0.72 -15.95
CA THR A 310 3.41 -1.43 -15.49
C THR A 310 4.29 -1.97 -16.63
N GLU A 311 4.41 -1.27 -17.76
CA GLU A 311 5.16 -1.71 -18.95
C GLU A 311 6.59 -2.22 -18.66
N MET A 312 7.24 -1.65 -17.64
CA MET A 312 8.65 -1.89 -17.33
C MET A 312 8.89 -3.17 -16.53
N MET A 313 7.90 -3.66 -15.79
CA MET A 313 8.02 -4.87 -14.99
C MET A 313 7.24 -5.98 -15.67
N THR A 314 7.92 -6.75 -16.51
CA THR A 314 7.30 -7.73 -17.43
C THR A 314 6.42 -8.78 -16.74
N SER A 315 6.71 -9.13 -15.49
CA SER A 315 5.87 -10.03 -14.68
C SER A 315 4.51 -9.44 -14.31
N LEU A 316 4.37 -8.11 -14.33
CA LEU A 316 3.17 -7.35 -14.01
C LEU A 316 2.62 -6.53 -15.19
N ALA A 317 3.33 -6.46 -16.30
CA ALA A 317 2.94 -5.64 -17.44
C ALA A 317 1.54 -6.03 -17.95
N SER A 318 0.76 -5.01 -18.32
CA SER A 318 -0.49 -5.19 -19.04
C SER A 318 -0.23 -5.58 -20.50
N ASP A 319 -1.20 -6.22 -21.15
CA ASP A 319 -1.05 -6.66 -22.54
C ASP A 319 -0.96 -5.45 -23.51
N ASP A 320 -1.71 -4.36 -23.24
CA ASP A 320 -1.59 -3.06 -23.92
C ASP A 320 -1.41 -1.92 -22.90
N PRO A 321 -0.16 -1.62 -22.49
CA PRO A 321 0.11 -0.63 -21.45
C PRO A 321 -0.30 0.81 -21.82
N LEU A 322 -0.24 1.18 -23.10
CA LEU A 322 -0.59 2.51 -23.58
C LEU A 322 -2.10 2.74 -23.55
N LEU A 323 -2.89 1.75 -23.99
CA LEU A 323 -4.34 1.82 -23.93
C LEU A 323 -4.84 1.87 -22.49
N VAL A 324 -4.22 1.10 -21.59
CA VAL A 324 -4.49 1.13 -20.15
C VAL A 324 -4.24 2.53 -19.58
N TRP A 325 -3.08 3.13 -19.87
CA TRP A 325 -2.72 4.47 -19.41
C TRP A 325 -3.68 5.55 -19.90
N LYS A 326 -4.02 5.52 -21.19
CA LYS A 326 -5.00 6.43 -21.78
C LYS A 326 -6.37 6.26 -21.13
N THR A 327 -6.80 5.02 -20.92
CA THR A 327 -8.11 4.72 -20.30
C THR A 327 -8.20 5.25 -18.88
N LEU A 328 -7.14 5.10 -18.08
CA LEU A 328 -7.06 5.67 -16.73
C LEU A 328 -7.18 7.20 -16.77
N GLY A 329 -6.43 7.86 -17.65
CA GLY A 329 -6.40 9.31 -17.78
C GLY A 329 -7.74 9.91 -18.17
N ASP A 330 -8.40 9.30 -19.17
CA ASP A 330 -9.74 9.67 -19.59
C ASP A 330 -10.75 9.52 -18.43
N ALA A 331 -10.65 8.44 -17.65
CA ALA A 331 -11.51 8.21 -16.49
C ALA A 331 -11.27 9.23 -15.35
N TYR A 332 -10.01 9.61 -15.09
CA TYR A 332 -9.68 10.66 -14.13
C TYR A 332 -10.21 12.02 -14.55
N LYS A 333 -10.08 12.36 -15.84
CA LYS A 333 -10.65 13.59 -16.40
C LYS A 333 -12.17 13.64 -16.20
N GLU A 334 -12.86 12.55 -16.51
CA GLU A 334 -14.31 12.45 -16.35
C GLU A 334 -14.75 12.60 -14.89
N ALA A 335 -14.04 11.95 -13.96
CA ALA A 335 -14.32 12.09 -12.53
C ALA A 335 -14.09 13.53 -12.03
N ALA A 336 -13.01 14.18 -12.50
CA ALA A 336 -12.73 15.58 -12.17
C ALA A 336 -13.81 16.53 -12.68
N SER A 337 -14.22 16.41 -13.94
CA SER A 337 -15.28 17.23 -14.53
C SER A 337 -16.63 17.07 -13.80
N ARG A 338 -16.99 15.83 -13.41
CA ARG A 338 -18.23 15.55 -12.65
C ARG A 338 -18.20 16.25 -11.28
N GLU A 339 -17.05 16.24 -10.61
CA GLU A 339 -16.87 16.87 -9.30
C GLU A 339 -17.01 18.40 -9.39
N GLU A 340 -16.46 19.02 -10.43
CA GLU A 340 -16.59 20.47 -10.67
C GLU A 340 -18.05 20.87 -10.89
N VAL A 341 -18.77 20.13 -11.73
CA VAL A 341 -20.21 20.37 -11.97
C VAL A 341 -21.02 20.19 -10.69
N GLN A 342 -20.70 19.21 -9.84
CA GLN A 342 -21.38 19.00 -8.57
C GLN A 342 -21.16 20.17 -7.60
N LYS A 343 -19.94 20.71 -7.53
CA LYS A 343 -19.62 21.88 -6.69
C LYS A 343 -20.30 23.17 -7.16
N MET A 344 -20.53 23.35 -8.46
CA MET A 344 -21.26 24.51 -8.97
C MET A 344 -22.77 24.48 -8.69
N ARG A 345 -23.32 23.31 -8.34
CA ARG A 345 -24.74 23.12 -8.06
C ARG A 345 -25.10 23.21 -6.57
N GLN A 346 -24.10 23.20 -5.70
CA GLN A 346 -24.23 23.37 -4.24
C GLN A 346 -23.97 24.83 -3.88
#